data_AF-A0A4U0YRY0-F1
#
_entry.id   AF-A0A4U0YRY0-F1
#
_cell.length_a   1.000
_cell.length_b   1.000
_cell.length_c   1.000
_cell.angle_alpha   90.00
_cell.angle_beta   90.00
_cell.angle_gamma   90.00
#
_symmetry.space_group_name_H-M   'P 1'
#
loop_
_entity.id
_entity.type
_entity.pdbx_description
1 polymer ?
#
loop_
_entity_poly.entity_id
_entity_poly.type
_entity_poly.pdbx_seq_one_letter_code
_entity_poly.pdbx_strand_id
1 'polypeptide(L)'
;MIRKLREIFIEPYAETYLPKVVTVLREGYGRAELRADALAGLTVAIVALPLSMAIAIASGVGPERGLYTAIVGGFLVSALGGSRHQIGGPAGAFIVLVSACVLQIGLAGLILATFLSGFLLIAMGTLKLGSYIRFIPYPVTVGFTAGIAVIILASQLRDLFGLSLAAEPAEFVGRLEALWAARATVTP
;
A
#
# COMPACT_ATOMS: atom_id res chain seq x y z
N MET A 1 -42.40 -13.58 -6.18
CA MET A 1 -41.51 -12.96 -7.20
C MET A 1 -41.20 -11.48 -6.92
N ILE A 2 -42.20 -10.67 -6.55
CA ILE A 2 -42.04 -9.22 -6.28
C ILE A 2 -41.18 -8.91 -5.02
N ARG A 3 -41.17 -9.80 -4.01
CA ARG A 3 -40.35 -9.63 -2.79
C ARG A 3 -38.84 -9.79 -3.04
N LYS A 4 -38.42 -10.78 -3.85
CA LYS A 4 -37.02 -10.98 -4.27
C LYS A 4 -36.49 -9.87 -5.17
N LEU A 5 -37.35 -9.23 -5.96
CA LEU A 5 -36.97 -8.06 -6.77
C LEU A 5 -36.73 -6.81 -5.92
N ARG A 6 -37.35 -6.70 -4.74
CA ARG A 6 -37.17 -5.55 -3.84
C ARG A 6 -35.84 -5.59 -3.07
N GLU A 7 -35.32 -6.79 -2.80
CA GLU A 7 -34.01 -7.00 -2.18
C GLU A 7 -32.84 -6.72 -3.15
N ILE A 8 -33.06 -6.90 -4.46
CA ILE A 8 -32.03 -6.65 -5.49
C ILE A 8 -31.81 -5.14 -5.77
N PHE A 9 -32.83 -4.31 -5.54
CA PHE A 9 -32.81 -2.89 -5.92
C PHE A 9 -32.78 -1.91 -4.74
N ILE A 10 -32.84 -2.40 -3.50
CA ILE A 10 -32.80 -1.57 -2.30
C ILE A 10 -31.85 -2.22 -1.28
N GLU A 11 -30.55 -2.29 -1.59
CA GLU A 11 -29.60 -2.19 -0.47
C GLU A 11 -29.74 -0.77 0.07
N PRO A 12 -30.07 -0.59 1.36
CA PRO A 12 -30.07 0.74 1.96
C PRO A 12 -28.69 1.35 1.74
N TYR A 13 -28.60 2.57 1.19
CA TYR A 13 -27.33 3.30 1.03
C TYR A 13 -26.45 3.31 2.30
N ALA A 14 -27.06 3.12 3.48
CA ALA A 14 -26.38 2.99 4.76
C ALA A 14 -25.50 1.72 4.88
N GLU A 15 -25.87 0.59 4.26
CA GLU A 15 -25.09 -0.65 4.32
C GLU A 15 -23.80 -0.57 3.48
N THR A 16 -23.81 0.22 2.41
CA THR A 16 -22.65 0.42 1.51
C THR A 16 -21.45 1.10 2.20
N TYR A 17 -21.68 1.86 3.28
CA TYR A 17 -20.64 2.58 4.02
C TYR A 17 -20.24 1.92 5.35
N LEU A 18 -20.85 0.77 5.70
CA LEU A 18 -20.43 0.03 6.88
C LEU A 18 -19.08 -0.63 6.62
N PRO A 19 -18.14 -0.58 7.59
CA PRO A 19 -16.93 -1.37 7.50
C PRO A 19 -17.26 -2.85 7.32
N LYS A 20 -16.49 -3.53 6.47
CA LYS A 20 -16.82 -4.90 6.07
C LYS A 20 -16.82 -5.86 7.25
N VAL A 21 -15.99 -5.61 8.27
CA VAL A 21 -16.00 -6.31 9.56
C VAL A 21 -17.40 -6.39 10.17
N VAL A 22 -18.17 -5.30 10.15
CA VAL A 22 -19.53 -5.27 10.70
C VAL A 22 -20.46 -6.19 9.92
N THR A 23 -20.40 -6.16 8.59
CA THR A 23 -21.24 -7.02 7.74
C THR A 23 -20.89 -8.50 7.90
N VAL A 24 -19.59 -8.83 7.98
CA VAL A 24 -19.12 -10.22 8.15
C VAL A 24 -19.56 -10.80 9.50
N LEU A 25 -19.47 -10.02 10.58
CA LEU A 25 -19.95 -10.44 11.89
C LEU A 25 -21.47 -10.67 11.91
N ARG A 26 -22.25 -9.86 11.17
CA ARG A 26 -23.71 -10.02 11.02
C ARG A 26 -24.10 -11.25 10.22
N GLU A 27 -23.33 -11.60 9.19
CA GLU A 27 -23.55 -12.79 8.35
C GLU A 27 -23.28 -14.12 9.09
N GLY A 28 -22.60 -14.04 10.24
CA GLY A 28 -22.22 -15.21 11.05
C GLY A 28 -20.74 -15.53 10.85
N TYR A 29 -19.91 -15.11 11.80
CA TYR A 29 -18.48 -15.39 11.82
C TYR A 29 -18.15 -16.46 12.86
N GLY A 30 -17.76 -17.64 12.40
CA GLY A 30 -17.54 -18.81 13.23
C GLY A 30 -16.07 -19.07 13.57
N ARG A 31 -15.84 -20.16 14.30
CA ARG A 31 -14.49 -20.62 14.67
C ARG A 31 -13.68 -21.11 13.49
N ALA A 32 -14.33 -21.61 12.43
CA ALA A 32 -13.65 -22.11 11.24
C ALA A 32 -13.05 -20.96 10.44
N GLU A 33 -13.84 -19.90 10.24
CA GLU A 33 -13.45 -18.66 9.57
C GLU A 33 -12.33 -17.97 10.35
N LEU A 34 -12.47 -17.84 11.68
CA LEU A 34 -11.42 -17.27 12.52
C LEU A 34 -10.08 -18.01 12.39
N ARG A 35 -10.11 -19.35 12.32
CA ARG A 35 -8.88 -20.15 12.14
C ARG A 35 -8.27 -19.93 10.76
N ALA A 36 -9.09 -19.90 9.71
CA ALA A 36 -8.64 -19.66 8.35
C ALA A 36 -8.03 -18.25 8.22
N ASP A 37 -8.71 -17.23 8.73
CA ASP A 37 -8.26 -15.83 8.68
C ASP A 37 -7.02 -15.60 9.54
N ALA A 38 -6.90 -16.27 10.70
CA ALA A 38 -5.69 -16.18 11.53
C ALA A 38 -4.47 -16.79 10.83
N LEU A 39 -4.63 -17.93 10.16
CA LEU A 39 -3.56 -18.55 9.38
C LEU A 39 -3.18 -17.68 8.17
N ALA A 40 -4.17 -17.19 7.42
CA ALA A 40 -3.94 -16.30 6.30
C ALA A 40 -3.26 -14.99 6.74
N GLY A 41 -3.74 -14.38 7.82
CA GLY A 41 -3.17 -13.17 8.41
C GLY A 41 -1.74 -13.37 8.89
N LEU A 42 -1.43 -14.53 9.50
CA LEU A 42 -0.06 -14.88 9.89
C LEU A 42 0.86 -15.01 8.68
N THR A 43 0.43 -15.71 7.62
CA THR A 43 1.21 -15.83 6.37
C THR A 43 1.47 -14.46 5.75
N VAL A 44 0.44 -13.61 5.69
CA VAL A 44 0.56 -12.23 5.20
C VAL A 44 1.53 -11.42 6.06
N ALA A 45 1.43 -11.52 7.39
CA ALA A 45 2.30 -10.77 8.30
C ALA A 45 3.78 -11.15 8.13
N ILE A 46 4.09 -12.44 7.99
CA ILE A 46 5.46 -12.93 7.76
C ILE A 46 6.07 -12.31 6.50
N VAL A 47 5.29 -12.18 5.41
CA VAL A 47 5.75 -11.56 4.16
C VAL A 47 5.78 -10.03 4.26
N ALA A 48 4.82 -9.43 4.96
CA ALA A 48 4.67 -7.97 5.05
C ALA A 48 5.76 -7.30 5.90
N LEU A 49 6.28 -7.98 6.93
CA LEU A 49 7.33 -7.45 7.82
C LEU A 49 8.60 -7.04 7.05
N PRO A 50 9.29 -7.94 6.31
CA PRO A 50 10.49 -7.56 5.57
C PRO A 50 10.18 -6.56 4.44
N LEU A 51 9.05 -6.72 3.74
CA LEU A 51 8.64 -5.81 2.67
C LEU A 51 8.47 -4.37 3.16
N SER A 52 7.82 -4.19 4.32
CA SER A 52 7.57 -2.86 4.89
C SER A 52 8.86 -2.17 5.33
N MET A 53 9.80 -2.93 5.91
CA MET A 53 11.12 -2.43 6.27
C MET A 53 11.93 -2.03 5.03
N ALA A 54 11.91 -2.87 3.98
CA ALA A 54 12.62 -2.60 2.73
C ALA A 54 12.11 -1.33 2.03
N ILE A 55 10.78 -1.15 1.97
CA ILE A 55 10.16 0.06 1.39
C ILE A 55 10.56 1.31 2.17
N ALA A 56 10.62 1.24 3.51
CA ALA A 56 11.04 2.36 4.34
C ALA A 56 12.51 2.75 4.09
N ILE A 57 13.41 1.76 4.05
CA ILE A 57 14.83 1.97 3.74
C ILE A 57 14.98 2.58 2.35
N ALA A 58 14.30 2.03 1.34
CA ALA A 58 14.32 2.53 -0.03
C ALA A 58 13.76 3.96 -0.14
N SER A 59 12.92 4.39 0.80
CA SER A 59 12.37 5.75 0.88
C SER A 59 13.29 6.72 1.65
N GLY A 60 14.45 6.27 2.12
CA GLY A 60 15.41 7.10 2.87
C GLY A 60 15.03 7.33 4.33
N VAL A 61 14.16 6.49 4.90
CA VAL A 61 13.74 6.58 6.32
C VAL A 61 14.07 5.29 7.07
N GLY A 62 14.07 5.35 8.40
CA GLY A 62 14.38 4.18 9.22
C GLY A 62 13.34 3.04 9.07
N PRO A 63 13.78 1.77 9.10
CA PRO A 63 12.91 0.60 8.88
C PRO A 63 11.75 0.50 9.87
N GLU A 64 11.93 0.98 11.10
CA GLU A 64 10.90 1.02 12.14
C GLU A 64 9.65 1.80 11.71
N ARG A 65 9.82 2.82 10.87
CA ARG A 65 8.69 3.62 10.35
C ARG A 65 7.83 2.81 9.39
N GLY A 66 8.44 1.97 8.56
CA GLY A 66 7.72 1.03 7.71
C GLY A 66 6.87 0.05 8.52
N LEU A 67 7.43 -0.47 9.63
CA LEU A 67 6.72 -1.34 10.56
C LEU A 67 5.54 -0.62 11.23
N TYR A 68 5.73 0.60 11.72
CA TYR A 68 4.65 1.39 12.32
C TYR A 68 3.51 1.64 11.33
N THR A 69 3.84 2.01 10.09
CA THR A 69 2.85 2.21 9.03
C THR A 69 2.12 0.91 8.69
N ALA A 70 2.81 -0.23 8.65
CA ALA A 70 2.19 -1.52 8.36
C ALA A 70 1.23 -1.97 9.48
N ILE A 71 1.65 -1.85 10.73
CA ILE A 71 0.84 -2.26 11.89
C ILE A 71 -0.37 -1.34 12.05
N VAL A 72 -0.15 -0.03 12.16
CA VAL A 72 -1.21 0.94 12.44
C VAL A 72 -2.10 1.13 11.21
N GLY A 73 -1.49 1.36 10.04
CA GLY A 73 -2.21 1.56 8.80
C GLY A 73 -2.95 0.29 8.36
N GLY A 74 -2.32 -0.87 8.48
CA GLY A 74 -2.95 -2.16 8.19
C GLY A 74 -4.14 -2.43 9.09
N PHE A 75 -4.01 -2.21 10.41
CA PHE A 75 -5.13 -2.34 11.34
C PHE A 75 -6.30 -1.40 11.00
N LEU A 76 -6.01 -0.11 10.77
CA LEU A 76 -7.06 0.88 10.46
C LEU A 76 -7.77 0.57 9.14
N VAL A 77 -7.03 0.18 8.10
CA VAL A 77 -7.60 -0.22 6.80
C VAL A 77 -8.46 -1.48 6.95
N SER A 78 -8.00 -2.49 7.69
CA SER A 78 -8.79 -3.71 7.91
C SER A 78 -10.04 -3.46 8.76
N ALA A 79 -9.96 -2.57 9.76
CA ALA A 79 -11.06 -2.26 10.66
C ALA A 79 -12.13 -1.38 10.01
N LEU A 80 -11.73 -0.43 9.17
CA LEU A 80 -12.61 0.59 8.57
C LEU A 80 -12.91 0.37 7.08
N GLY A 81 -12.20 -0.56 6.43
CA GLY A 81 -12.28 -0.80 4.99
C GLY A 81 -13.56 -1.48 4.53
N GLY A 82 -13.84 -1.38 3.23
CA GLY A 82 -15.01 -1.98 2.59
C GLY A 82 -14.78 -3.37 1.99
N SER A 83 -13.58 -3.94 2.09
CA SER A 83 -13.20 -5.23 1.48
C SER A 83 -12.85 -6.26 2.54
N ARG A 84 -13.20 -7.54 2.27
CA ARG A 84 -12.90 -8.67 3.16
C ARG A 84 -11.43 -9.09 3.15
N HIS A 85 -10.72 -8.79 2.06
CA HIS A 85 -9.37 -9.31 1.80
C HIS A 85 -8.35 -8.20 1.56
N GLN A 86 -8.71 -6.93 1.81
CA GLN A 86 -7.80 -5.81 1.64
C GLN A 86 -6.82 -5.76 2.80
N ILE A 87 -5.54 -5.60 2.47
CA ILE A 87 -4.45 -5.42 3.42
C ILE A 87 -3.91 -4.00 3.23
N GLY A 88 -3.83 -3.23 4.31
CA GLY A 88 -3.20 -1.91 4.31
C GLY A 88 -1.72 -1.98 4.72
N GLY A 89 -0.91 -1.07 4.19
CA GLY A 89 0.50 -0.96 4.55
C GLY A 89 1.28 -0.03 3.62
N PRO A 90 2.61 0.10 3.82
CA PRO A 90 3.49 0.83 2.91
C PRO A 90 3.41 0.25 1.50
N ALA A 91 3.33 1.11 0.49
CA ALA A 91 3.28 0.68 -0.90
C ALA A 91 4.50 1.19 -1.68
N GLY A 92 5.13 0.31 -2.45
CA GLY A 92 6.35 0.62 -3.22
C GLY A 92 6.18 1.78 -4.21
N ALA A 93 4.95 2.00 -4.69
CA ALA A 93 4.59 3.13 -5.55
C ALA A 93 4.92 4.50 -4.95
N PHE A 94 4.96 4.60 -3.62
CA PHE A 94 5.22 5.85 -2.91
C PHE A 94 6.69 6.06 -2.54
N ILE A 95 7.61 5.11 -2.82
CA ILE A 95 9.02 5.21 -2.43
C ILE A 95 9.64 6.52 -2.93
N VAL A 96 9.49 6.78 -4.23
CA VAL A 96 10.05 7.98 -4.88
C VAL A 96 9.45 9.24 -4.29
N LEU A 97 8.13 9.26 -4.06
CA LEU A 97 7.43 10.41 -3.50
C LEU A 97 7.87 10.70 -2.07
N VAL A 98 7.94 9.67 -1.23
CA VAL A 98 8.36 9.79 0.18
C VAL A 98 9.81 10.25 0.25
N SER A 99 10.70 9.65 -0.53
CA SER A 99 12.10 10.06 -0.59
C SER A 99 12.25 11.53 -1.02
N ALA A 100 11.56 11.94 -2.09
CA ALA A 100 11.56 13.33 -2.55
C ALA A 100 11.02 14.29 -1.48
N CYS A 101 9.92 13.93 -0.81
CA CYS A 101 9.38 14.73 0.30
C CYS A 101 10.37 14.86 1.46
N VAL A 102 11.03 13.78 1.86
CA VAL A 102 12.02 13.82 2.94
C VAL A 102 13.20 14.72 2.56
N LEU A 103 13.68 14.64 1.31
CA LEU A 103 14.76 15.50 0.83
C LEU A 103 14.37 16.98 0.74
N GLN A 104 13.14 17.28 0.35
CA GLN A 104 12.69 18.67 0.14
C GLN A 104 12.20 19.36 1.41
N ILE A 105 11.43 18.65 2.24
CA ILE A 105 10.71 19.23 3.39
C ILE A 105 11.02 18.51 4.71
N GLY A 106 11.95 17.56 4.70
CA GLY A 106 12.36 16.82 5.90
C GLY A 106 11.31 15.85 6.41
N LEU A 107 11.69 15.10 7.46
CA LEU A 107 10.80 14.10 8.07
C LEU A 107 9.56 14.73 8.72
N ALA A 108 9.73 15.87 9.40
CA ALA A 108 8.61 16.59 10.00
C ALA A 108 7.60 17.06 8.92
N GLY A 109 8.11 17.54 7.78
CA GLY A 109 7.30 17.89 6.63
C GLY A 109 6.57 16.69 6.03
N LEU A 110 7.23 15.53 5.90
CA LEU A 110 6.59 14.28 5.46
C LEU A 110 5.41 13.89 6.36
N ILE A 111 5.60 13.94 7.69
CA ILE A 111 4.55 13.59 8.65
C ILE A 111 3.36 14.54 8.49
N LEU A 112 3.62 15.85 8.41
CA LEU A 112 2.57 16.85 8.20
C LEU A 112 1.84 16.64 6.87
N ALA A 113 2.56 16.43 5.77
CA ALA A 113 2.00 16.16 4.45
C ALA A 113 1.13 14.89 4.45
N THR A 114 1.56 13.85 5.18
CA THR A 114 0.80 12.61 5.34
C THR A 114 -0.50 12.85 6.12
N PHE A 115 -0.46 13.62 7.20
CA PHE A 115 -1.67 14.01 7.94
C PHE A 115 -2.64 14.81 7.07
N LEU A 116 -2.14 15.80 6.32
CA LEU A 116 -2.95 16.59 5.39
C LEU A 116 -3.56 15.71 4.28
N SER A 117 -2.79 14.80 3.71
CA SER A 117 -3.28 13.81 2.74
C SER A 117 -4.41 12.95 3.33
N GLY A 118 -4.28 12.52 4.59
CA GLY A 118 -5.34 11.81 5.31
C GLY A 118 -6.65 12.61 5.40
N PHE A 119 -6.57 13.89 5.78
CA PHE A 119 -7.74 14.77 5.80
C PHE A 119 -8.36 14.97 4.42
N LEU A 120 -7.53 15.15 3.38
CA LEU A 120 -7.99 15.27 2.00
C LEU A 120 -8.67 13.98 1.53
N LEU A 121 -8.13 12.81 1.85
CA LEU A 121 -8.74 11.52 1.53
C LEU A 121 -10.08 11.32 2.24
N ILE A 122 -10.19 11.73 3.51
CA ILE A 122 -11.47 11.73 4.24
C ILE A 122 -12.47 12.65 3.54
N ALA A 123 -12.08 13.88 3.18
CA ALA A 123 -12.94 14.82 2.47
C ALA A 123 -13.37 14.29 1.08
N MET A 124 -12.46 13.70 0.32
CA MET A 124 -12.78 13.06 -0.96
C MET A 124 -13.73 11.86 -0.79
N GLY A 125 -13.56 11.10 0.29
CA GLY A 125 -14.44 9.98 0.66
C GLY A 125 -15.85 10.43 0.99
N THR A 126 -16.02 11.48 1.80
CA THR A 126 -17.33 12.04 2.16
C THR A 126 -18.03 12.69 0.96
N LEU A 127 -17.26 13.30 0.05
CA LEU A 127 -17.75 13.83 -1.23
C LEU A 127 -18.00 12.74 -2.29
N LYS A 128 -17.78 11.46 -1.98
CA LYS A 128 -17.96 10.31 -2.88
C LYS A 128 -17.12 10.37 -4.16
N LEU A 129 -16.01 11.11 -4.14
CA LEU A 129 -15.12 11.27 -5.29
C LEU A 129 -14.40 9.97 -5.67
N GLY A 130 -14.34 8.98 -4.78
CA GLY A 130 -13.84 7.64 -5.09
C GLY A 130 -14.62 6.93 -6.22
N SER A 131 -15.88 7.30 -6.45
CA SER A 131 -16.67 6.75 -7.57
C SER A 131 -16.08 7.07 -8.94
N TYR A 132 -15.28 8.15 -9.07
CA TYR A 132 -14.64 8.53 -10.32
C TYR A 132 -13.47 7.63 -10.71
N ILE A 133 -12.94 6.81 -9.78
CA ILE A 133 -11.88 5.83 -10.07
C ILE A 133 -12.32 4.88 -11.19
N ARG A 134 -13.63 4.62 -11.33
CA ARG A 134 -14.20 3.78 -12.40
C ARG A 134 -13.97 4.32 -13.82
N PHE A 135 -13.62 5.59 -13.96
CA PHE A 135 -13.32 6.24 -15.25
C PHE A 135 -11.84 6.17 -15.63
N ILE A 136 -10.97 5.65 -14.75
CA ILE A 136 -9.56 5.45 -15.07
C ILE A 136 -9.47 4.34 -16.14
N PRO A 137 -8.90 4.62 -17.33
CA PRO A 137 -8.78 3.62 -18.38
C PRO A 137 -7.91 2.44 -17.94
N TYR A 138 -8.30 1.23 -18.34
CA TYR A 138 -7.54 0.01 -18.06
C TYR A 138 -6.04 0.10 -18.44
N PRO A 139 -5.65 0.68 -19.61
CA PRO A 139 -4.24 0.84 -19.95
C PRO A 139 -3.43 1.68 -18.94
N VAL A 140 -4.06 2.66 -18.28
CA VAL A 140 -3.40 3.50 -17.27
C VAL A 140 -3.10 2.67 -16.03
N THR A 141 -4.06 1.86 -15.57
CA THR A 141 -3.86 0.98 -14.43
C THR A 141 -2.78 -0.06 -14.70
N VAL A 142 -2.81 -0.70 -15.88
CA VAL A 142 -1.78 -1.68 -16.27
C VAL A 142 -0.41 -1.02 -16.36
N GLY A 143 -0.29 0.14 -17.02
CA GLY A 143 0.97 0.87 -17.14
C GLY A 143 1.53 1.30 -15.79
N PHE A 144 0.67 1.80 -14.89
CA PHE A 144 1.07 2.16 -13.53
C PHE A 144 1.58 0.96 -12.73
N THR A 145 0.86 -0.16 -12.75
CA THR A 145 1.28 -1.39 -12.07
C THR A 145 2.57 -1.97 -12.66
N ALA A 146 2.72 -1.97 -13.99
CA ALA A 146 3.96 -2.39 -14.64
C ALA A 146 5.14 -1.48 -14.27
N GLY A 147 4.93 -0.17 -14.23
CA GLY A 147 5.92 0.80 -13.77
C GLY A 147 6.38 0.55 -12.34
N ILE A 148 5.44 0.28 -11.42
CA ILE A 148 5.78 -0.10 -10.04
C ILE A 148 6.61 -1.38 -10.00
N ALA A 149 6.23 -2.40 -10.78
CA ALA A 149 6.96 -3.66 -10.83
C ALA A 149 8.41 -3.46 -11.30
N VAL A 150 8.62 -2.60 -12.31
CA VAL A 150 9.95 -2.24 -12.80
C VAL A 150 10.77 -1.45 -11.77
N ILE A 151 10.15 -0.50 -11.06
CA ILE A 151 10.81 0.25 -9.97
C ILE A 151 11.22 -0.68 -8.83
N ILE A 152 10.34 -1.59 -8.42
CA ILE A 152 10.63 -2.58 -7.38
C ILE A 152 11.77 -3.49 -7.84
N LEU A 153 11.71 -4.03 -9.07
CA LEU A 153 12.78 -4.86 -9.63
C LEU A 153 14.13 -4.13 -9.56
N ALA A 154 14.18 -2.88 -10.04
CA ALA A 154 15.40 -2.08 -10.01
C ALA A 154 15.91 -1.84 -8.58
N SER A 155 15.02 -1.65 -7.61
CA SER A 155 15.42 -1.43 -6.20
C SER A 155 16.06 -2.67 -5.56
N GLN A 156 15.90 -3.86 -6.13
CA GLN A 156 16.48 -5.09 -5.60
C GLN A 156 17.81 -5.47 -6.28
N LEU A 157 18.16 -4.82 -7.41
CA LEU A 157 19.36 -5.19 -8.19
C LEU A 157 20.65 -4.98 -7.42
N ARG A 158 20.71 -3.97 -6.55
CA ARG A 158 21.88 -3.72 -5.69
C ARG A 158 22.17 -4.92 -4.81
N ASP A 159 21.17 -5.36 -4.04
CA ASP A 159 21.33 -6.44 -3.07
C ASP A 159 21.50 -7.79 -3.77
N LEU A 160 20.81 -8.00 -4.91
CA LEU A 160 20.93 -9.22 -5.71
C LEU A 160 22.33 -9.44 -6.28
N PHE A 161 23.03 -8.37 -6.67
CA PHE A 161 24.37 -8.44 -7.25
C PHE A 161 25.50 -8.02 -6.28
N GLY A 162 25.17 -7.76 -5.01
CA GLY A 162 26.13 -7.33 -3.99
C GLY A 162 26.85 -6.01 -4.34
N LEU A 163 26.16 -5.07 -4.98
CA LEU A 163 26.77 -3.83 -5.47
C LEU A 163 27.06 -2.84 -4.34
N SER A 164 28.24 -2.22 -4.38
CA SER A 164 28.65 -1.19 -3.43
C SER A 164 28.34 0.19 -3.99
N LEU A 165 27.31 0.83 -3.44
CA LEU A 165 26.85 2.16 -3.81
C LEU A 165 27.03 3.11 -2.61
N ALA A 166 27.68 4.25 -2.83
CA ALA A 166 27.82 5.30 -1.80
C ALA A 166 26.50 6.03 -1.55
N ALA A 167 25.71 6.26 -2.60
CA ALA A 167 24.37 6.80 -2.54
C ALA A 167 23.54 6.19 -3.68
N GLU A 168 22.29 5.85 -3.40
CA GLU A 168 21.37 5.30 -4.38
C GLU A 168 20.20 6.26 -4.58
N PRO A 169 20.03 6.83 -5.79
CA PRO A 169 18.90 7.69 -6.07
C PRO A 169 17.56 6.94 -5.96
N ALA A 170 16.51 7.66 -5.58
CA ALA A 170 15.18 7.06 -5.45
C ALA A 170 14.48 6.93 -6.80
N GLU A 171 14.71 7.88 -7.71
CA GLU A 171 14.17 7.87 -9.06
C GLU A 171 14.76 6.77 -9.94
N PHE A 172 13.93 6.24 -10.83
CA PHE A 172 14.26 5.06 -11.63
C PHE A 172 15.50 5.23 -12.51
N VAL A 173 15.59 6.35 -13.24
CA VAL A 173 16.69 6.60 -14.19
C VAL A 173 18.02 6.78 -13.46
N GLY A 174 18.03 7.63 -12.43
CA GLY A 174 19.23 7.85 -11.59
C GLY A 174 19.70 6.57 -10.91
N ARG A 175 18.76 5.73 -10.45
CA ARG A 175 19.08 4.39 -9.92
C ARG A 175 19.78 3.50 -10.96
N LEU A 176 19.27 3.42 -12.19
CA LEU A 176 19.89 2.61 -13.23
C LEU A 176 21.31 3.08 -13.57
N GLU A 177 21.52 4.39 -13.64
CA GLU A 177 22.85 4.97 -13.87
C GLU A 177 23.83 4.62 -12.73
N ALA A 178 23.38 4.75 -11.48
CA ALA A 178 24.17 4.39 -10.30
C ALA A 178 24.53 2.89 -10.29
N LEU A 179 23.55 2.01 -10.54
CA LEU A 179 23.77 0.56 -10.63
C LEU A 179 24.75 0.21 -11.76
N TRP A 180 24.60 0.85 -12.93
CA TRP A 180 25.50 0.63 -14.06
C TRP A 180 26.92 1.11 -13.78
N ALA A 181 27.07 2.24 -13.08
CA ALA A 181 28.38 2.73 -12.65
C ALA A 181 29.06 1.75 -11.68
N ALA A 182 28.29 1.13 -10.78
CA ALA A 182 28.77 0.15 -9.81
C ALA A 182 28.98 -1.26 -10.35
N ARG A 183 28.72 -1.53 -11.65
CA ARG A 183 28.81 -2.89 -12.25
C ARG A 183 30.16 -3.59 -12.05
N ALA A 184 31.23 -2.84 -11.77
CA ALA A 184 32.56 -3.40 -11.52
C ALA A 184 32.70 -4.01 -10.11
N THR A 185 31.79 -3.69 -9.18
CA THR A 185 31.82 -4.16 -7.78
C THR A 185 30.91 -5.36 -7.54
N VAL A 186 30.48 -6.06 -8.60
CA VAL A 186 29.59 -7.22 -8.48
C VAL A 186 30.25 -8.26 -7.60
N THR A 187 29.56 -8.64 -6.52
CA THR A 187 30.00 -9.67 -5.59
C THR A 187 28.84 -10.66 -5.44
N PRO A 188 28.88 -11.79 -6.16
CA PRO A 188 27.79 -12.77 -6.16
C PRO A 188 27.64 -13.49 -4.82
#